data_AF-A0A349Y5L7-F1
#
_entry.id   AF-A0A349Y5L7-F1
#
_cell.length_a   1.000
_cell.length_b   1.000
_cell.length_c   1.000
_cell.angle_alpha   90.00
_cell.angle_beta   90.00
_cell.angle_gamma   90.00
#
_symmetry.space_group_name_H-M   'P 1'
#
loop_
_entity.id
_entity.type
_entity.pdbx_description
1 polymer ?
#
loop_
_entity_poly.entity_id
_entity_poly.type
_entity_poly.pdbx_seq_one_letter_code
_entity_poly.pdbx_strand_id
1 'polypeptide(L)' 'HGLPLLVQRLLRAGADPDVRDALNRSPREIAVMRGFIDVAGEFEPLVPGVSSMARFLRDNG' A
#
# COMPACT_ATOMS: atom_id res chain seq x y z
N HIS A 1 5.07 1.30 -13.95
CA HIS A 1 4.68 0.44 -12.79
C HIS A 1 5.68 0.50 -11.62
N GLY A 2 6.21 1.67 -11.23
CA GLY A 2 7.31 1.76 -10.25
C GLY A 2 6.95 2.21 -8.83
N LEU A 3 5.72 2.69 -8.61
CA LEU A 3 5.31 3.27 -7.33
C LEU A 3 5.17 2.26 -6.18
N PRO A 4 4.62 1.04 -6.38
CA PRO A 4 4.52 0.06 -5.30
C PRO A 4 5.88 -0.39 -4.74
N LEU A 5 6.87 -0.59 -5.61
CA LEU A 5 8.24 -0.90 -5.20
C LEU A 5 8.88 0.22 -4.38
N LEU A 6 8.55 1.47 -4.69
CA LEU A 6 9.04 2.63 -3.95
C LEU A 6 8.42 2.69 -2.55
N VAL A 7 7.12 2.43 -2.43
CA VAL A 7 6.42 2.33 -1.14
C VAL A 7 7.05 1.24 -0.28
N GLN A 8 7.26 0.03 -0.81
CA GLN A 8 7.92 -1.06 -0.09
C GLN A 8 9.33 -0.70 0.38
N ARG A 9 10.10 0.01 -0.45
CA ARG A 9 11.45 0.47 -0.06
C ARG A 9 11.40 1.48 1.08
N LEU A 10 10.46 2.42 1.06
CA LEU A 10 10.29 3.40 2.13
C LEU A 10 9.85 2.74 3.44
N LEU A 11 8.88 1.83 3.38
CA LEU A 11 8.44 1.08 4.56
C LEU A 11 9.58 0.24 5.15
N ARG A 12 10.38 -0.42 4.32
CA ARG A 12 11.59 -1.14 4.77
C ARG A 12 12.67 -0.24 5.35
N ALA A 13 12.74 1.03 4.92
CA ALA A 13 13.64 2.03 5.48
C ALA A 13 13.15 2.61 6.83
N GLY A 14 12.01 2.14 7.34
CA GLY A 14 11.42 2.60 8.62
C GLY A 14 10.51 3.81 8.48
N ALA A 15 10.03 4.12 7.26
CA ALA A 15 8.99 5.14 7.09
C ALA A 15 7.72 4.72 7.84
N ASP A 16 7.17 5.64 8.64
CA ASP A 16 5.95 5.43 9.40
C ASP A 16 4.71 5.49 8.47
N PRO A 17 3.97 4.37 8.28
CA PRO A 17 2.77 4.35 7.44
C PRO A 17 1.58 5.04 8.09
N ASP A 18 1.62 5.33 9.39
CA ASP A 18 0.51 5.93 10.14
C ASP A 18 0.64 7.46 10.22
N VAL A 19 1.71 8.03 9.65
CA VAL A 19 1.92 9.48 9.63
C VAL A 19 0.76 10.18 8.94
N ARG A 20 0.19 11.18 9.61
CA ARG A 20 -0.95 11.94 9.09
C ARG A 20 -0.50 13.29 8.56
N ASP A 21 -1.11 13.71 7.46
CA ASP A 21 -0.93 15.06 6.95
C ASP A 21 -1.67 16.11 7.81
N ALA A 22 -1.56 17.39 7.44
CA ALA A 22 -2.22 18.49 8.15
C ALA A 22 -3.76 18.43 8.14
N LEU A 23 -4.35 17.59 7.29
CA LEU A 23 -5.79 17.33 7.23
C LEU A 23 -6.17 16.03 7.94
N ASN A 24 -5.28 15.48 8.76
CA ASN A 24 -5.45 14.24 9.51
C ASN A 24 -5.62 12.99 8.63
N ARG A 25 -5.04 12.98 7.42
CA ARG A 25 -5.16 11.87 6.46
C ARG A 25 -3.88 11.04 6.42
N SER A 26 -4.04 9.73 6.43
CA SER A 26 -2.98 8.74 6.22
C SER A 26 -2.51 8.69 4.76
N PRO A 27 -1.31 8.15 4.49
CA PRO A 27 -0.81 7.96 3.13
C PRO A 27 -1.73 7.07 2.29
N ARG A 28 -2.38 6.07 2.91
CA ARG A 28 -3.38 5.20 2.28
C ARG A 28 -4.61 5.97 1.81
N GLU A 29 -5.20 6.80 2.68
CA GLU A 29 -6.38 7.60 2.32
C GLU A 29 -6.10 8.53 1.14
N ILE A 30 -4.90 9.13 1.11
CA ILE A 30 -4.45 9.95 -0.02
C ILE A 30 -4.32 9.12 -1.31
N ALA A 31 -3.77 7.91 -1.23
CA ALA A 31 -3.63 7.01 -2.38
C ALA A 31 -5.00 6.59 -2.95
N VAL A 32 -5.97 6.27 -2.09
CA VAL A 32 -7.36 5.95 -2.49
C VAL A 32 -8.02 7.13 -3.20
N MET A 33 -7.98 8.33 -2.60
CA MET A 33 -8.58 9.53 -3.20
C MET A 33 -7.98 9.89 -4.57
N ARG A 34 -6.71 9.57 -4.80
CA ARG A 34 -6.01 9.83 -6.06
C ARG A 34 -6.13 8.69 -7.09
N GLY A 35 -6.82 7.61 -6.76
CA GLY A 35 -6.96 6.44 -7.63
C GLY A 35 -5.71 5.57 -7.74
N PHE A 36 -4.74 5.73 -6.83
CA PHE A 36 -3.54 4.90 -6.78
C PHE A 36 -3.80 3.60 -6.01
N ILE A 37 -4.65 2.74 -6.57
CA ILE A 37 -5.11 1.51 -5.92
C ILE A 37 -3.96 0.57 -5.57
N ASP A 38 -3.01 0.37 -6.49
CA ASP A 38 -1.82 -0.47 -6.24
C ASP A 38 -0.97 0.06 -5.08
N VAL A 39 -0.87 1.39 -4.94
CA VAL A 39 -0.13 2.04 -3.83
C VAL A 39 -0.90 1.91 -2.53
N ALA A 40 -2.21 2.11 -2.55
CA ALA A 40 -3.06 1.96 -1.36
C ALA A 40 -2.99 0.52 -0.80
N GLY A 41 -2.94 -0.47 -1.69
CA GLY A 41 -2.82 -1.89 -1.32
C GLY A 41 -1.51 -2.27 -0.62
N GLU A 42 -0.44 -1.48 -0.76
CA GLU A 42 0.82 -1.71 -0.03
C GLU A 42 0.72 -1.36 1.47
N PHE A 43 -0.33 -0.61 1.88
CA PHE A 43 -0.57 -0.23 3.28
C PHE A 43 -1.59 -1.13 3.98
N GLU A 44 -2.22 -2.08 3.28
CA GLU A 44 -3.11 -3.05 3.93
C GLU A 44 -2.28 -4.00 4.81
N PRO A 45 -2.70 -4.27 6.06
CA PRO A 45 -2.07 -5.32 6.85
C PRO A 45 -2.19 -6.63 6.08
N LEU A 46 -1.11 -7.42 6.07
CA LEU A 46 -1.11 -8.78 5.55
C LEU A 46 -2.04 -9.63 6.43
N VAL A 47 -3.35 -9.57 6.20
CA VAL A 47 -4.30 -10.45 6.87
C VAL A 47 -4.09 -11.84 6.28
N PRO A 48 -3.51 -12.81 7.01
CA PRO A 48 -3.31 -14.15 6.48
C PRO A 48 -4.70 -14.77 6.29
N GLY A 49 -5.13 -14.92 5.03
CA GLY A 49 -6.44 -15.46 4.67
C GLY A 49 -7.37 -14.51 3.89
N VAL A 50 -7.03 -13.22 3.77
CA VAL A 50 -7.75 -12.26 2.90
C VAL A 50 -6.79 -11.55 1.95
N SER A 51 -5.69 -12.21 1.57
CA SER A 51 -4.87 -11.78 0.46
C SER A 51 -5.70 -11.89 -0.83
N SER A 52 -6.27 -10.75 -1.22
CA SER A 52 -7.00 -10.48 -2.44
C SER A 52 -6.51 -11.34 -3.61
N MET A 53 -7.43 -12.03 -4.29
CA MET A 53 -7.18 -12.90 -5.46
C MET A 53 -6.17 -12.34 -6.47
N ALA A 54 -6.06 -11.01 -6.57
CA ALA A 54 -5.09 -10.30 -7.39
C ALA A 54 -3.61 -10.67 -7.12
N ARG A 55 -3.24 -11.07 -5.89
CA ARG A 55 -1.87 -11.48 -5.56
C ARG A 55 -1.61 -12.95 -5.89
N PHE A 56 -2.56 -13.82 -5.58
CA PHE A 56 -2.50 -15.24 -5.91
C PHE A 56 -2.39 -15.48 -7.42
N LEU A 57 -3.10 -14.68 -8.24
CA LEU A 57 -3.04 -14.77 -9.70
C LEU A 57 -1.72 -14.23 -10.29
N ARG A 58 -0.94 -13.45 -9.54
CA ARG A 58 0.35 -12.89 -9.98
C ARG A 58 1.52 -13.81 -9.66
N ASP A 59 1.45 -14.55 -8.55
CA ASP A 59 2.52 -15.44 -8.10
C ASP A 59 2.47 -16.85 -8.75
N ASN A 60 1.37 -17.17 -9.45
CA ASN A 60 1.15 -18.47 -10.11
C ASN A 60 1.31 -18.42 -11.65
N GLY A 61 2.14 -17.51 -12.15
CA GLY A 61 2.45 -17.32 -13.57
C GLY A 61 3.95 -17.33 -13.85
#